data_AF-A0A349QWN8-F1
#
_entry.id   AF-A0A349QWN8-F1
#
_cell.length_a   1.000
_cell.length_b   1.000
_cell.length_c   1.000
_cell.angle_alpha   90.00
_cell.angle_beta   90.00
_cell.angle_gamma   90.00
#
_symmetry.space_group_name_H-M   'P 1'
#
loop_
_entity.id
_entity.type
_entity.pdbx_description
1 polymer ?
#
loop_
_entity_poly.entity_id
_entity_poly.type
_entity_poly.pdbx_seq_one_letter_code
_entity_poly.pdbx_strand_id
1 'polypeptide(L)'
;RSSDLHPWSAAVCLDVIQWFRDQGCYVVGGTPTHWRLAQAGGDSRQGYIDVYKAFDMLSPWMVGRIGTIADVDHYAQHIQNADLQFCNLNNIDYQPCVLPGSLQEGQRKHGDFMWRQFYNLTSLGVKSMYVSMFDEYNESNQIAKTAATQQDVPVGLGIKSMDEDGTACSSDYYLRITMDGGKMLKGQIPLNPNRPTSPQ
;
A
#
# COMPACT_ATOMS: atom_id res chain seq x y z
N ARG A 1 -15.16 -8.32 4.35
CA ARG A 1 -15.92 -9.59 4.52
C ARG A 1 -14.96 -10.60 5.15
N SER A 2 -15.11 -10.97 6.43
CA SER A 2 -14.42 -12.14 7.03
C SER A 2 -14.76 -12.41 8.51
N SER A 3 -15.48 -11.55 9.24
CA SER A 3 -15.73 -11.76 10.68
C SER A 3 -16.49 -13.04 11.01
N ASP A 4 -17.32 -13.53 10.07
CA ASP A 4 -18.27 -14.60 10.35
C ASP A 4 -17.78 -15.99 9.91
N LEU A 5 -16.64 -16.06 9.20
CA LEU A 5 -16.10 -17.32 8.69
C LEU A 5 -14.99 -17.90 9.59
N HIS A 6 -14.47 -17.10 10.53
CA HIS A 6 -13.26 -17.40 11.29
C HIS A 6 -13.36 -16.91 12.74
N PRO A 7 -14.13 -17.59 13.60
CA PRO A 7 -14.51 -17.12 14.94
C PRO A 7 -13.40 -17.26 16.00
N TRP A 8 -12.12 -17.33 15.59
CA TRP A 8 -11.02 -17.48 16.55
C TRP A 8 -10.91 -16.26 17.44
N SER A 9 -10.65 -16.46 18.74
CA SER A 9 -10.43 -15.38 19.69
C SER A 9 -9.07 -14.72 19.44
N ALA A 10 -8.88 -13.51 19.98
CA ALA A 10 -7.58 -12.85 19.97
C ALA A 10 -6.48 -13.73 20.58
N ALA A 11 -6.80 -14.47 21.66
CA ALA A 11 -5.87 -15.42 22.28
C ALA A 11 -5.43 -16.53 21.32
N VAL A 12 -6.35 -17.14 20.58
CA VAL A 12 -6.01 -18.18 19.59
C VAL A 12 -5.12 -17.62 18.47
N CYS A 13 -5.40 -16.40 17.99
CA CYS A 13 -4.54 -15.74 17.00
C CYS A 13 -3.14 -15.47 17.57
N LEU A 14 -3.06 -15.00 18.82
CA LEU A 14 -1.81 -14.71 19.51
C LEU A 14 -0.95 -15.98 19.67
N ASP A 15 -1.56 -17.09 20.08
CA ASP A 15 -0.87 -18.38 20.26
C ASP A 15 -0.19 -18.85 18.96
N VAL A 16 -0.87 -18.70 17.81
CA VAL A 16 -0.31 -19.08 16.50
C VAL A 16 0.88 -18.20 16.11
N ILE A 17 0.78 -16.88 16.35
CA ILE A 17 1.87 -15.94 16.06
C ILE A 17 3.10 -16.26 16.92
N GLN A 18 2.88 -16.47 18.22
CA GLN A 18 3.94 -16.84 19.16
C GLN A 18 4.59 -18.17 18.77
N TRP A 19 3.79 -19.17 18.40
CA TRP A 19 4.32 -20.45 17.94
C TRP A 19 5.31 -20.29 16.77
N PHE A 20 4.97 -19.49 15.74
CA PHE A 20 5.90 -19.22 14.64
C PHE A 20 7.16 -18.49 15.09
N ARG A 21 7.04 -17.52 16.01
CA ARG A 21 8.20 -16.81 16.56
C ARG A 21 9.12 -17.73 17.36
N ASP A 22 8.56 -18.64 18.15
CA ASP A 22 9.31 -19.63 18.91
C ASP A 22 10.06 -20.63 18.00
N GLN A 23 9.62 -20.78 16.74
CA GLN A 23 10.38 -21.51 15.71
C GLN A 23 11.50 -20.67 15.07
N GLY A 24 11.70 -19.44 15.52
CA GLY A 24 12.69 -18.50 14.96
C GLY A 24 12.24 -17.83 13.66
N CYS A 25 10.94 -17.87 13.31
CA CYS A 25 10.43 -17.14 12.16
C CYS A 25 10.32 -15.64 12.44
N TYR A 26 10.55 -14.84 11.41
CA TYR A 26 10.17 -13.42 11.38
C TYR A 26 8.75 -13.32 10.83
N VAL A 27 7.80 -12.89 11.66
CA VAL A 27 6.36 -13.00 11.37
C VAL A 27 5.78 -11.64 10.96
N VAL A 28 5.27 -11.59 9.74
CA VAL A 28 4.63 -10.40 9.16
C VAL A 28 3.12 -10.51 9.24
N GLY A 29 2.46 -9.53 9.86
CA GLY A 29 1.02 -9.45 10.00
C GLY A 29 0.39 -8.48 9.02
N GLY A 30 -0.47 -8.98 8.13
CA GLY A 30 -1.39 -8.14 7.37
C GLY A 30 -2.51 -7.61 8.28
N THR A 31 -2.81 -6.31 8.23
CA THR A 31 -3.86 -5.70 9.07
C THR A 31 -4.89 -4.95 8.23
N PRO A 32 -6.10 -4.74 8.79
CA PRO A 32 -7.00 -3.69 8.30
C PRO A 32 -6.32 -2.32 8.38
N THR A 33 -6.87 -1.34 7.68
CA THR A 33 -6.21 -0.03 7.53
C THR A 33 -6.30 0.81 8.80
N HIS A 34 -7.42 0.77 9.51
CA HIS A 34 -7.64 1.49 10.77
C HIS A 34 -7.47 0.57 11.98
N TRP A 35 -6.51 -0.36 11.91
CA TRP A 35 -6.33 -1.43 12.88
C TRP A 35 -6.11 -0.94 14.32
N ARG A 36 -5.37 0.16 14.49
CA ARG A 36 -5.09 0.77 15.80
C ARG A 36 -6.32 1.46 16.40
N LEU A 37 -7.33 1.76 15.60
CA LEU A 37 -8.50 2.54 15.98
C LEU A 37 -9.73 1.68 16.31
N ALA A 38 -9.57 0.38 16.53
CA ALA A 38 -10.69 -0.53 16.83
C ALA A 38 -11.64 0.03 17.91
N GLN A 39 -11.10 0.53 19.04
CA GLN A 39 -11.91 1.10 20.13
C GLN A 39 -12.72 2.34 19.74
N ALA A 40 -12.30 3.05 18.70
CA ALA A 40 -12.96 4.24 18.15
C ALA A 40 -13.80 3.92 16.89
N GLY A 41 -14.08 2.64 16.61
CA GLY A 41 -14.87 2.21 15.46
C GLY A 41 -14.07 1.89 14.19
N GLY A 42 -12.74 1.72 14.31
CA GLY A 42 -11.90 1.23 13.21
C GLY A 42 -12.28 -0.19 12.75
N ASP A 43 -11.74 -0.60 11.61
CA ASP A 43 -12.11 -1.85 10.92
C ASP A 43 -11.41 -3.12 11.46
N SER A 44 -10.69 -3.01 12.58
CA SER A 44 -10.15 -4.14 13.32
C SER A 44 -11.11 -4.69 14.37
N ARG A 45 -10.96 -5.98 14.68
CA ARG A 45 -11.63 -6.62 15.81
C ARG A 45 -11.19 -5.98 17.14
N GLN A 46 -12.12 -5.93 18.11
CA GLN A 46 -11.81 -5.45 19.47
C GLN A 46 -10.82 -6.40 20.17
N GLY A 47 -9.92 -5.85 20.98
CA GLY A 47 -8.94 -6.62 21.75
C GLY A 47 -7.73 -7.14 20.95
N TYR A 48 -7.59 -6.78 19.67
CA TYR A 48 -6.50 -7.28 18.82
C TYR A 48 -5.18 -6.51 18.97
N ILE A 49 -5.11 -5.47 19.80
CA ILE A 49 -3.89 -4.67 19.91
C ILE A 49 -2.69 -5.50 20.39
N ASP A 50 -2.90 -6.46 21.28
CA ASP A 50 -1.84 -7.34 21.77
C ASP A 50 -1.47 -8.43 20.74
N VAL A 51 -2.42 -8.81 19.87
CA VAL A 51 -2.15 -9.65 18.69
C VAL A 51 -1.22 -8.91 17.73
N TYR A 52 -1.49 -7.63 17.47
CA TYR A 52 -0.66 -6.81 16.59
C TYR A 52 0.74 -6.60 17.14
N LYS A 53 0.88 -6.42 18.47
CA LYS A 53 2.19 -6.32 19.13
C LYS A 53 3.01 -7.61 19.10
N ALA A 54 2.39 -8.74 18.82
CA ALA A 54 3.10 -10.01 18.74
C ALA A 54 3.82 -10.22 17.40
N PHE A 55 3.50 -9.46 16.35
CA PHE A 55 4.21 -9.55 15.07
C PHE A 55 5.59 -8.88 15.11
N ASP A 56 6.48 -9.31 14.23
CA ASP A 56 7.74 -8.62 13.97
C ASP A 56 7.55 -7.43 13.02
N MET A 57 6.61 -7.54 12.09
CA MET A 57 6.25 -6.47 11.16
C MET A 57 4.74 -6.39 10.94
N LEU A 58 4.21 -5.18 10.79
CA LEU A 58 2.83 -4.95 10.37
C LEU A 58 2.77 -4.32 8.98
N SER A 59 1.85 -4.83 8.16
CA SER A 59 1.57 -4.35 6.81
C SER A 59 0.08 -4.07 6.63
N PRO A 60 -0.38 -2.83 6.90
CA PRO A 60 -1.77 -2.45 6.71
C PRO A 60 -2.17 -2.39 5.24
N TRP A 61 -3.32 -2.96 4.91
CA TRP A 61 -3.87 -2.96 3.55
C TRP A 61 -4.44 -1.59 3.17
N MET A 62 -4.08 -1.07 1.99
CA MET A 62 -4.49 0.27 1.51
C MET A 62 -5.41 0.28 0.29
N VAL A 63 -5.51 -0.82 -0.47
CA VAL A 63 -6.32 -0.82 -1.70
C VAL A 63 -7.80 -0.60 -1.33
N GLY A 64 -8.46 0.31 -2.04
CA GLY A 64 -9.85 0.70 -1.78
C GLY A 64 -10.05 1.62 -0.57
N ARG A 65 -8.97 2.22 -0.02
CA ARG A 65 -9.04 3.16 1.12
C ARG A 65 -8.72 4.60 0.75
N ILE A 66 -7.94 4.77 -0.31
CA ILE A 66 -7.55 6.07 -0.88
C ILE A 66 -7.83 6.04 -2.38
N GLY A 67 -8.29 7.15 -2.94
CA GLY A 67 -8.57 7.27 -4.38
C GLY A 67 -8.12 8.59 -5.00
N THR A 68 -7.73 9.57 -4.17
CA THR A 68 -7.24 10.87 -4.61
C THR A 68 -5.90 11.23 -3.93
N ILE A 69 -5.18 12.19 -4.52
CA ILE A 69 -3.96 12.75 -3.92
C ILE A 69 -4.25 13.38 -2.55
N ALA A 70 -5.42 14.00 -2.38
CA ALA A 70 -5.84 14.54 -1.09
C ALA A 70 -6.02 13.45 -0.03
N ASP A 71 -6.58 12.29 -0.42
CA ASP A 71 -6.69 11.14 0.48
C ASP A 71 -5.30 10.63 0.89
N VAL A 72 -4.36 10.54 -0.05
CA VAL A 72 -2.96 10.13 0.22
C VAL A 72 -2.32 11.02 1.27
N ASP A 73 -2.50 12.34 1.16
CA ASP A 73 -1.96 13.31 2.12
C ASP A 73 -2.62 13.20 3.49
N HIS A 74 -3.95 13.16 3.51
CA HIS A 74 -4.72 13.01 4.73
C HIS A 74 -4.33 11.71 5.46
N TYR A 75 -4.19 10.61 4.73
CA TYR A 75 -3.85 9.31 5.32
C TYR A 75 -2.44 9.29 5.90
N ALA A 76 -1.47 9.88 5.21
CA ALA A 76 -0.12 10.00 5.69
C ALA A 76 -0.05 10.79 7.01
N GLN A 77 -0.75 11.93 7.06
CA GLN A 77 -0.74 12.84 8.22
C GLN A 77 -1.47 12.27 9.43
N HIS A 78 -2.63 11.66 9.23
CA HIS A 78 -3.54 11.33 10.33
C HIS A 78 -3.53 9.85 10.74
N ILE A 79 -3.11 8.94 9.85
CA ILE A 79 -3.11 7.50 10.13
C ILE A 79 -1.70 6.93 10.14
N GLN A 80 -0.99 6.99 9.01
CA GLN A 80 0.29 6.28 8.84
C GLN A 80 1.39 6.79 9.77
N ASN A 81 1.45 8.11 10.03
CA ASN A 81 2.41 8.67 10.99
C ASN A 81 2.21 8.10 12.40
N ALA A 82 0.96 8.02 12.86
CA ALA A 82 0.65 7.48 14.19
C ALA A 82 0.81 5.95 14.25
N ASP A 83 0.57 5.25 13.15
CA ASP A 83 0.84 3.81 13.04
C ASP A 83 2.35 3.51 13.07
N LEU A 84 3.17 4.29 12.36
CA LEU A 84 4.63 4.21 12.42
C LEU A 84 5.14 4.46 13.84
N GLN A 85 4.63 5.49 14.53
CA GLN A 85 5.00 5.77 15.92
C GLN A 85 4.63 4.61 16.85
N PHE A 86 3.44 4.01 16.68
CA PHE A 86 3.06 2.83 17.46
C PHE A 86 4.04 1.68 17.22
N CYS A 87 4.36 1.39 15.95
CA CYS A 87 5.26 0.29 15.60
C CYS A 87 6.65 0.51 16.22
N ASN A 88 7.21 1.72 16.10
CA ASN A 88 8.48 2.10 16.71
C ASN A 88 8.48 1.93 18.24
N LEU A 89 7.42 2.35 18.93
CA LEU A 89 7.30 2.22 20.39
C LEU A 89 7.20 0.77 20.88
N ASN A 90 6.77 -0.15 20.01
CA ASN A 90 6.57 -1.55 20.35
C ASN A 90 7.62 -2.48 19.70
N ASN A 91 8.67 -1.93 19.09
CA ASN A 91 9.72 -2.67 18.36
C ASN A 91 9.14 -3.57 17.25
N ILE A 92 8.21 -3.02 16.48
CA ILE A 92 7.58 -3.66 15.33
C ILE A 92 8.05 -2.91 14.08
N ASP A 93 8.48 -3.63 13.05
CA ASP A 93 8.74 -3.02 11.75
C ASP A 93 7.42 -2.62 11.07
N TYR A 94 7.45 -1.52 10.31
CA TYR A 94 6.28 -0.98 9.63
C TYR A 94 6.48 -1.01 8.12
N GLN A 95 5.61 -1.74 7.41
CA GLN A 95 5.62 -1.86 5.95
C GLN A 95 4.26 -1.45 5.37
N PRO A 96 3.98 -0.15 5.21
CA PRO A 96 2.76 0.31 4.56
C PRO A 96 2.73 -0.06 3.08
N CYS A 97 1.50 -0.19 2.55
CA CYS A 97 1.29 -0.38 1.12
C CYS A 97 1.43 0.93 0.33
N VAL A 98 1.97 0.84 -0.88
CA VAL A 98 1.91 1.84 -1.94
C VAL A 98 1.22 1.21 -3.14
N LEU A 99 0.30 1.92 -3.78
CA LEU A 99 -0.46 1.42 -4.94
C LEU A 99 -0.44 2.41 -6.10
N PRO A 100 -0.47 1.94 -7.37
CA PRO A 100 -0.58 2.82 -8.51
C PRO A 100 -1.93 3.54 -8.57
N GLY A 101 -2.97 2.97 -7.96
CA GLY A 101 -4.37 3.40 -8.09
C GLY A 101 -5.09 2.64 -9.21
N SER A 102 -6.40 2.52 -9.06
CA SER A 102 -7.28 1.89 -10.06
C SER A 102 -7.23 2.67 -11.36
N LEU A 103 -6.79 2.00 -12.44
CA LEU A 103 -6.80 2.56 -13.78
C LEU A 103 -8.23 2.86 -14.25
N GLN A 104 -9.18 1.96 -13.96
CA GLN A 104 -10.57 2.12 -14.42
C GLN A 104 -11.24 3.35 -13.79
N GLU A 105 -10.90 3.64 -12.54
CA GLU A 105 -11.41 4.81 -11.82
C GLU A 105 -10.62 6.11 -12.11
N GLY A 106 -9.55 6.03 -12.91
CA GLY A 106 -8.72 7.19 -13.26
C GLY A 106 -7.96 7.78 -12.06
N GLN A 107 -7.63 6.94 -11.07
CA GLN A 107 -6.91 7.34 -9.86
C GLN A 107 -5.42 7.55 -10.10
N ARG A 108 -4.88 6.90 -11.14
CA ARG A 108 -3.45 6.83 -11.48
C ARG A 108 -2.80 8.20 -11.68
N LYS A 109 -3.54 9.14 -12.29
CA LYS A 109 -3.08 10.50 -12.62
C LYS A 109 -1.66 10.49 -13.18
N HIS A 110 -1.46 9.71 -14.25
CA HIS A 110 -0.17 9.52 -14.90
C HIS A 110 1.01 9.37 -13.92
N GLY A 111 0.83 8.65 -12.80
CA GLY A 111 1.86 8.31 -11.82
C GLY A 111 1.94 9.23 -10.59
N ASP A 112 1.26 10.37 -10.58
CA ASP A 112 1.31 11.33 -9.47
C ASP A 112 0.73 10.75 -8.18
N PHE A 113 -0.33 9.95 -8.29
CA PHE A 113 -0.96 9.28 -7.16
C PHE A 113 -0.02 8.32 -6.45
N MET A 114 0.72 7.49 -7.20
CA MET A 114 1.71 6.57 -6.65
C MET A 114 2.92 7.30 -6.09
N TRP A 115 3.42 8.30 -6.82
CA TRP A 115 4.60 9.06 -6.39
C TRP A 115 4.35 9.83 -5.10
N ARG A 116 3.15 10.39 -4.92
CA ARG A 116 2.80 11.09 -3.68
C ARG A 116 2.86 10.17 -2.47
N GLN A 117 2.46 8.91 -2.60
CA GLN A 117 2.58 7.92 -1.53
C GLN A 117 4.05 7.62 -1.20
N PHE A 118 4.89 7.39 -2.22
CA PHE A 118 6.33 7.20 -2.02
C PHE A 118 6.96 8.39 -1.29
N TYR A 119 6.65 9.61 -1.73
CA TYR A 119 7.15 10.83 -1.11
C TYR A 119 6.70 10.96 0.35
N ASN A 120 5.40 10.85 0.61
CA ASN A 120 4.85 11.01 1.96
C ASN A 120 5.43 9.99 2.93
N LEU A 121 5.41 8.70 2.56
CA LEU A 121 5.90 7.63 3.41
C LEU A 121 7.42 7.72 3.66
N THR A 122 8.21 8.06 2.62
CA THR A 122 9.66 8.29 2.80
C THR A 122 9.92 9.49 3.71
N SER A 123 9.14 10.56 3.57
CA SER A 123 9.22 11.76 4.42
C SER A 123 8.88 11.46 5.89
N LEU A 124 7.92 10.57 6.14
CA LEU A 124 7.62 10.06 7.50
C LEU A 124 8.76 9.20 8.08
N GLY A 125 9.67 8.70 7.25
CA GLY A 125 10.83 7.93 7.67
C GLY A 125 10.60 6.42 7.77
N VAL A 126 9.57 5.88 7.09
CA VAL A 126 9.37 4.42 7.01
C VAL A 126 10.58 3.74 6.40
N LYS A 127 10.84 2.48 6.77
CA LYS A 127 12.02 1.72 6.32
C LYS A 127 11.73 0.71 5.23
N SER A 128 10.47 0.36 5.04
CA SER A 128 10.00 -0.57 4.03
C SER A 128 8.65 -0.12 3.48
N MET A 129 8.33 -0.53 2.26
CA MET A 129 7.00 -0.37 1.66
C MET A 129 6.67 -1.62 0.85
N TYR A 130 5.39 -1.98 0.77
CA TYR A 130 4.88 -3.05 -0.09
C TYR A 130 4.15 -2.46 -1.29
N VAL A 131 4.50 -2.84 -2.52
CA VAL A 131 3.75 -2.38 -3.70
C VAL A 131 2.56 -3.30 -3.93
N SER A 132 1.35 -2.75 -3.81
CA SER A 132 0.09 -3.45 -3.99
C SER A 132 -0.58 -3.02 -5.31
N MET A 133 -0.39 -3.73 -6.43
CA MET A 133 0.30 -5.02 -6.59
C MET A 133 1.06 -5.12 -7.91
N PHE A 134 1.81 -6.21 -8.10
CA PHE A 134 2.46 -6.49 -9.38
C PHE A 134 1.43 -6.68 -10.50
N ASP A 135 0.44 -7.57 -10.32
CA ASP A 135 -0.42 -8.11 -11.38
C ASP A 135 -1.93 -8.16 -11.06
N GLU A 136 -2.41 -7.40 -10.07
CA GLU A 136 -3.84 -7.34 -9.69
C GLU A 136 -4.68 -6.57 -10.74
N TYR A 137 -4.78 -7.12 -11.96
CA TYR A 137 -5.51 -6.58 -13.10
C TYR A 137 -7.02 -6.54 -12.85
N ASN A 138 -7.55 -7.52 -12.10
CA ASN A 138 -8.95 -7.57 -11.67
C ASN A 138 -9.38 -6.33 -10.87
N GLU A 139 -8.46 -5.73 -10.09
CA GLU A 139 -8.69 -4.48 -9.35
C GLU A 139 -8.07 -3.27 -10.04
N SER A 140 -7.43 -3.46 -11.20
CA SER A 140 -6.74 -2.42 -11.97
C SER A 140 -5.62 -1.70 -11.22
N ASN A 141 -5.02 -2.37 -10.22
CA ASN A 141 -3.95 -1.87 -9.34
C ASN A 141 -2.57 -2.47 -9.66
N GLN A 142 -2.41 -3.07 -10.84
CA GLN A 142 -1.14 -3.64 -11.29
C GLN A 142 -0.09 -2.57 -11.63
N ILE A 143 1.18 -2.80 -11.28
CA ILE A 143 2.35 -2.11 -11.86
C ILE A 143 2.92 -2.83 -13.09
N ALA A 144 2.49 -4.07 -13.35
CA ALA A 144 2.86 -4.83 -14.53
C ALA A 144 2.43 -4.11 -15.83
N LYS A 145 3.09 -4.50 -16.92
CA LYS A 145 2.90 -3.83 -18.22
C LYS A 145 1.43 -3.82 -18.60
N THR A 146 0.94 -2.63 -18.93
CA THR A 146 -0.45 -2.38 -19.29
C THR A 146 -0.48 -1.68 -20.64
N ALA A 147 -1.54 -1.89 -21.43
CA ALA A 147 -1.74 -1.26 -22.73
C ALA A 147 -1.46 0.25 -22.65
N ALA A 148 -0.52 0.72 -23.46
CA ALA A 148 -0.09 2.12 -23.44
C ALA A 148 -1.16 3.03 -24.04
N THR A 149 -1.84 2.54 -25.08
CA THR A 149 -2.87 3.28 -25.81
C THR A 149 -4.14 2.45 -25.95
N GLN A 150 -5.27 3.12 -26.22
CA GLN A 150 -6.55 2.44 -26.41
C GLN A 150 -6.56 1.55 -27.67
N GLN A 151 -5.63 1.74 -28.61
CA GLN A 151 -5.48 0.91 -29.80
C GLN A 151 -4.97 -0.50 -29.46
N ASP A 152 -4.25 -0.65 -28.36
CA ASP A 152 -3.70 -1.93 -27.89
C ASP A 152 -4.71 -2.73 -27.04
N VAL A 153 -5.87 -2.14 -26.74
CA VAL A 153 -6.93 -2.76 -25.92
C VAL A 153 -7.96 -3.44 -26.81
N PRO A 154 -8.39 -4.68 -26.51
CA PRO A 154 -9.48 -5.32 -27.24
C PRO A 154 -10.76 -4.47 -27.20
N VAL A 155 -11.35 -4.26 -28.37
CA VAL A 155 -12.59 -3.48 -28.53
C VAL A 155 -13.76 -4.12 -27.79
N GLY A 156 -14.64 -3.29 -27.22
CA GLY A 156 -15.90 -3.73 -26.60
C GLY A 156 -15.81 -4.21 -25.15
N LEU A 157 -14.62 -4.20 -24.53
CA LEU A 157 -14.46 -4.62 -23.13
C LEU A 157 -14.58 -3.48 -22.10
N GLY A 158 -14.62 -2.22 -22.54
CA GLY A 158 -14.68 -1.06 -21.65
C GLY A 158 -13.43 -0.87 -20.78
N ILE A 159 -12.32 -1.53 -21.10
CA ILE A 159 -11.05 -1.45 -20.38
C ILE A 159 -10.31 -0.18 -20.81
N LYS A 160 -9.90 0.63 -19.84
CA LYS A 160 -9.01 1.78 -20.08
C LYS A 160 -7.56 1.36 -20.32
N SER A 161 -6.88 2.15 -21.14
CA SER A 161 -5.44 2.13 -21.37
C SER A 161 -4.74 3.19 -20.51
N MET A 162 -3.41 3.15 -20.49
CA MET A 162 -2.59 4.01 -19.64
C MET A 162 -2.67 5.50 -19.95
N ASP A 163 -3.08 5.87 -21.16
CA ASP A 163 -3.28 7.25 -21.63
C ASP A 163 -4.72 7.76 -21.43
N GLU A 164 -5.51 7.13 -20.54
CA GLU A 164 -6.92 7.47 -20.31
C GLU A 164 -7.19 8.91 -19.90
N ASP A 165 -6.21 9.58 -19.29
CA ASP A 165 -6.27 10.98 -18.89
C ASP A 165 -5.69 11.95 -19.95
N GLY A 166 -5.36 11.44 -21.13
CA GLY A 166 -4.74 12.18 -22.24
C GLY A 166 -3.22 12.27 -22.16
N THR A 167 -2.58 11.76 -21.10
CA THR A 167 -1.12 11.75 -20.95
C THR A 167 -0.54 10.43 -21.42
N ALA A 168 0.22 10.46 -22.51
CA ALA A 168 0.90 9.27 -23.01
C ALA A 168 1.84 8.68 -21.96
N CYS A 169 1.58 7.43 -21.58
CA CYS A 169 2.34 6.65 -20.62
C CYS A 169 2.81 5.34 -21.27
N SER A 170 4.11 5.11 -21.31
CA SER A 170 4.69 3.85 -21.78
C SER A 170 4.21 2.66 -20.93
N SER A 171 4.16 1.47 -21.53
CA SER A 171 3.61 0.27 -20.85
C SER A 171 4.38 -0.13 -19.59
N ASP A 172 5.68 0.16 -19.51
CA ASP A 172 6.54 -0.18 -18.37
C ASP A 172 6.63 0.93 -17.31
N TYR A 173 5.88 2.02 -17.50
CA TYR A 173 6.04 3.24 -16.75
C TYR A 173 5.95 3.04 -15.23
N TYR A 174 4.96 2.28 -14.73
CA TYR A 174 4.82 2.01 -13.29
C TYR A 174 5.95 1.14 -12.71
N LEU A 175 6.63 0.33 -13.52
CA LEU A 175 7.85 -0.39 -13.10
C LEU A 175 9.00 0.61 -12.87
N ARG A 176 9.13 1.62 -13.75
CA ARG A 176 10.14 2.67 -13.63
C ARG A 176 9.88 3.59 -12.43
N ILE A 177 8.62 3.97 -12.20
CA ILE A 177 8.24 4.74 -10.98
C ILE A 177 8.55 3.94 -9.72
N THR A 178 8.23 2.64 -9.71
CA THR A 178 8.53 1.76 -8.58
C THR A 178 10.03 1.70 -8.29
N MET A 179 10.86 1.62 -9.34
CA MET A 179 12.32 1.66 -9.20
C MET A 179 12.80 2.95 -8.53
N ASP A 180 12.31 4.11 -8.99
CA ASP A 180 12.72 5.40 -8.44
C ASP A 180 12.17 5.64 -7.03
N GLY A 181 10.95 5.18 -6.73
CA GLY A 181 10.40 5.17 -5.37
C GLY A 181 11.25 4.34 -4.42
N GLY A 182 11.69 3.15 -4.86
CA GLY A 182 12.62 2.31 -4.11
C GLY A 182 14.00 2.94 -3.91
N LYS A 183 14.54 3.65 -4.92
CA LYS A 183 15.78 4.43 -4.77
C LYS A 183 15.62 5.54 -3.74
N MET A 184 14.49 6.25 -3.75
CA MET A 184 14.20 7.34 -2.81
C MET A 184 14.11 6.82 -1.38
N LEU A 185 13.38 5.72 -1.17
CA LEU A 185 13.29 5.06 0.14
C LEU A 185 14.66 4.65 0.70
N LYS A 186 15.55 4.15 -0.16
CA LYS A 186 16.93 3.76 0.20
C LYS A 186 17.90 4.94 0.33
N GLY A 187 17.47 6.18 0.11
CA GLY A 187 18.33 7.36 0.11
C GLY A 187 19.33 7.43 -1.05
N GLN A 188 19.10 6.66 -2.13
CA GLN A 188 19.95 6.66 -3.33
C GLN A 188 19.67 7.85 -4.24
N ILE A 189 18.48 8.44 -4.12
CA ILE A 189 18.11 9.74 -4.69
C ILE A 189 17.49 10.59 -3.55
N PRO A 190 17.56 11.93 -3.64
CA PRO A 190 17.01 12.79 -2.59
C PRO A 190 15.49 12.65 -2.49
N LEU A 191 14.96 12.93 -1.30
CA LEU A 191 13.52 13.12 -1.11
C LEU A 191 13.04 14.25 -2.04
N ASN A 192 12.14 13.92 -2.97
CA ASN A 192 11.68 14.87 -3.98
C ASN A 192 10.15 14.76 -4.16
N PRO A 193 9.38 15.85 -3.93
CA PRO A 193 7.94 15.81 -4.18
C PRO A 193 7.60 15.68 -5.67
N ASN A 194 8.52 16.05 -6.56
CA ASN A 194 8.35 15.94 -8.00
C ASN A 194 8.98 14.64 -8.51
N ARG A 195 8.20 13.86 -9.25
CA ARG A 195 8.62 12.58 -9.80
C ARG A 195 9.73 12.77 -10.85
N PRO A 196 10.88 12.07 -10.74
CA PRO A 196 11.99 12.25 -11.69
C PRO A 196 11.80 11.48 -13.00
N THR A 197 11.05 10.38 -12.97
CA THR A 197 10.76 9.56 -14.15
C THR A 197 9.94 10.38 -15.16
N SER A 198 10.02 10.09 -16.46
CA SER A 198 9.04 10.59 -17.44
C SER A 198 7.94 9.54 -17.65
N PRO A 199 6.66 9.91 -17.92
CA PRO A 199 5.63 8.97 -18.37
C PRO A 199 6.02 8.17 -19.62
N GLN A 200 6.86 8.77 -20.48
CA GLN A 200 7.40 8.18 -21.69
C GLN A 200 8.76 7.52 -21.48
#